data_AF-A0A2G9XYU9-F1
#
_entry.id   AF-A0A2G9XYU9-F1
#
_cell.length_a   1.000
_cell.length_b   1.000
_cell.length_c   1.000
_cell.angle_alpha   90.00
_cell.angle_beta   90.00
_cell.angle_gamma   90.00
#
_symmetry.space_group_name_H-M   'P 1'
#
loop_
_entity.id
_entity.type
_entity.pdbx_description
1 polymer ?
#
loop_
_entity_poly.entity_id
_entity_poly.type
_entity_poly.pdbx_seq_one_letter_code
_entity_poly.pdbx_strand_id
1 'polypeptide(L)'
;MQKHPALVGIVPRKNLWDVIQEKKWYHIPVESAPKNARFAEYLGFYFPSVFGEEMRYKVKFYAKVKKVNVVKRIELFPEEKEHKRADKDYFQFHLWKIEELPKPIPSFRWRRIVHIPTSCEKLFSAEEINDLYDASPLEEKMYLEMKKREITAERQFYVKVGRKFYCLDFGIFCKKGNMDVECDGEKYHILPGALAKDRERNNELTSFGWCVLRFSGKEINQTIKNCFIKIERTIGNLGGISKIKVLT
;
A
#
# COMPACT_ATOMS: atom_id res chain seq x y z
N MET A 1 13.65 -12.09 14.86
CA MET A 1 12.29 -12.67 15.02
C MET A 1 11.85 -13.21 13.69
N GLN A 2 11.27 -14.40 13.66
CA GLN A 2 10.60 -14.93 12.47
C GLN A 2 9.39 -14.03 12.20
N LYS A 3 9.41 -13.26 11.12
CA LYS A 3 8.25 -12.43 10.74
C LYS A 3 7.12 -13.37 10.36
N HIS A 4 6.01 -13.34 11.11
CA HIS A 4 4.79 -14.05 10.73
C HIS A 4 4.10 -13.30 9.59
N PRO A 5 4.09 -13.82 8.35
CA PRO A 5 3.59 -13.06 7.21
C PRO A 5 2.10 -12.78 7.34
N ALA A 6 1.69 -11.55 7.04
CA ALA A 6 0.29 -11.16 7.03
C ALA A 6 -0.02 -10.32 5.80
N LEU A 7 -1.31 -10.19 5.49
CA LEU A 7 -1.77 -9.44 4.33
C LEU A 7 -3.02 -8.66 4.71
N VAL A 8 -3.04 -7.35 4.44
CA VAL A 8 -4.28 -6.59 4.48
C VAL A 8 -4.90 -6.58 3.09
N GLY A 9 -6.15 -7.05 2.99
CA GLY A 9 -6.93 -7.04 1.75
C GLY A 9 -8.06 -6.02 1.79
N ILE A 10 -8.36 -5.40 0.65
CA ILE A 10 -9.56 -4.57 0.52
C ILE A 10 -10.83 -5.42 0.48
N VAL A 11 -11.87 -4.97 1.18
CA VAL A 11 -13.23 -5.50 1.06
C VAL A 11 -14.06 -4.47 0.29
N PRO A 12 -14.15 -4.55 -1.05
CA PRO A 12 -14.65 -3.43 -1.86
C PRO A 12 -16.16 -3.25 -1.80
N ARG A 13 -16.92 -4.24 -1.30
CA ARG A 13 -18.39 -4.30 -1.35
C ARG A 13 -18.93 -5.08 -0.15
N LYS A 14 -20.15 -4.76 0.27
CA LYS A 14 -20.83 -5.40 1.42
C LYS A 14 -21.04 -6.90 1.24
N ASN A 15 -21.44 -7.34 0.04
CA ASN A 15 -21.64 -8.76 -0.25
C ASN A 15 -20.38 -9.63 -0.04
N LEU A 16 -19.18 -9.08 -0.29
CA LEU A 16 -17.94 -9.81 0.02
C LEU A 16 -17.70 -9.89 1.53
N TRP A 17 -18.08 -8.85 2.28
CA TRP A 17 -17.98 -8.89 3.73
C TRP A 17 -18.89 -9.98 4.32
N ASP A 18 -20.12 -10.09 3.83
CA ASP A 18 -21.05 -11.15 4.25
C ASP A 18 -20.44 -12.54 3.98
N VAL A 19 -19.85 -12.75 2.80
CA VAL A 19 -19.12 -13.99 2.46
C VAL A 19 -17.96 -14.27 3.43
N ILE A 20 -17.16 -13.26 3.77
CA ILE A 20 -16.04 -13.41 4.73
C ILE A 20 -16.58 -13.80 6.11
N GLN A 21 -17.67 -13.19 6.56
CA GLN A 21 -18.25 -13.44 7.88
C GLN A 21 -18.96 -14.80 7.95
N GLU A 22 -19.73 -15.18 6.94
CA GLU A 22 -20.56 -16.39 6.95
C GLU A 22 -19.77 -17.61 6.46
N LYS A 23 -19.14 -17.49 5.29
CA LYS A 23 -18.46 -18.61 4.61
C LYS A 23 -16.99 -18.76 5.02
N LYS A 24 -16.45 -17.82 5.79
CA LYS A 24 -15.07 -17.84 6.32
C LYS A 24 -14.00 -18.02 5.24
N TRP A 25 -14.14 -17.31 4.13
CA TRP A 25 -13.08 -17.24 3.13
C TRP A 25 -12.94 -15.85 2.50
N TYR A 26 -11.74 -15.54 2.03
CA TYR A 26 -11.39 -14.33 1.29
C TYR A 26 -10.66 -14.68 0.00
N HIS A 27 -10.62 -13.76 -0.97
CA HIS A 27 -9.95 -14.01 -2.24
C HIS A 27 -9.27 -12.78 -2.84
N ILE A 28 -8.19 -13.02 -3.58
CA ILE A 28 -7.50 -12.01 -4.41
C ILE A 28 -7.01 -12.66 -5.72
N PRO A 29 -6.87 -11.92 -6.83
CA PRO A 29 -6.32 -12.47 -8.07
C PRO A 29 -4.84 -12.80 -7.89
N VAL A 30 -4.42 -14.00 -8.35
CA VAL A 30 -3.01 -14.45 -8.24
C VAL A 30 -2.07 -13.51 -9.02
N GLU A 31 -2.47 -13.13 -10.23
CA GLU A 31 -1.68 -12.28 -11.14
C GLU A 31 -1.26 -10.95 -10.51
N SER A 32 -2.13 -10.36 -9.70
CA SER A 32 -1.90 -9.06 -9.07
C SER A 32 -1.49 -9.15 -7.60
N ALA A 33 -1.43 -10.34 -7.01
CA ALA A 33 -1.17 -10.52 -5.59
C ALA A 33 0.31 -10.29 -5.24
N PRO A 34 0.64 -9.90 -4.00
CA PRO A 34 2.01 -9.90 -3.52
C PRO A 34 2.66 -11.29 -3.62
N LYS A 35 3.96 -11.33 -3.90
CA LYS A 35 4.72 -12.59 -4.07
C LYS A 35 4.57 -13.55 -2.89
N ASN A 36 4.47 -13.02 -1.68
CA ASN A 36 4.35 -13.79 -0.44
C ASN A 36 2.89 -14.00 0.02
N ALA A 37 1.89 -13.58 -0.76
CA ALA A 37 0.48 -13.66 -0.34
C ALA A 37 0.03 -15.07 0.02
N ARG A 38 0.51 -16.10 -0.69
CA ARG A 38 0.19 -17.51 -0.40
C ARG A 38 0.65 -17.96 0.99
N PHE A 39 1.67 -17.31 1.56
CA PHE A 39 2.23 -17.64 2.86
C PHE A 39 1.66 -16.78 4.00
N ALA A 40 0.65 -15.95 3.73
CA ALA A 40 0.01 -15.15 4.76
C ALA A 40 -0.63 -16.07 5.82
N GLU A 41 -0.19 -15.92 7.06
CA GLU A 41 -0.74 -16.59 8.24
C GLU A 41 -1.94 -15.83 8.81
N TYR A 42 -2.02 -14.53 8.53
CA TYR A 42 -3.10 -13.64 8.98
C TYR A 42 -3.57 -12.74 7.84
N LEU A 43 -4.88 -12.48 7.82
CA LEU A 43 -5.48 -11.44 6.98
C LEU A 43 -6.06 -10.33 7.83
N GLY A 44 -5.80 -9.08 7.45
CA GLY A 44 -6.57 -7.92 7.90
C GLY A 44 -7.50 -7.41 6.80
N PHE A 45 -8.59 -6.76 7.19
CA PHE A 45 -9.62 -6.29 6.25
C PHE A 45 -9.75 -4.77 6.25
N TYR A 46 -9.41 -4.14 5.13
CA TYR A 46 -9.59 -2.70 4.89
C TYR A 46 -10.94 -2.41 4.22
N PHE A 47 -11.68 -1.46 4.75
CA PHE A 47 -13.03 -1.13 4.29
C PHE A 47 -13.07 0.26 3.62
N PRO A 48 -13.54 0.39 2.36
CA PRO A 48 -13.72 1.68 1.70
C PRO A 48 -15.04 2.38 2.11
N SER A 49 -15.34 3.51 1.47
CA SER A 49 -16.46 4.40 1.81
C SER A 49 -17.85 3.76 1.88
N VAL A 50 -18.08 2.66 1.14
CA VAL A 50 -19.38 1.94 1.11
C VAL A 50 -19.79 1.36 2.48
N PHE A 51 -18.87 1.29 3.44
CA PHE A 51 -19.10 0.76 4.79
C PHE A 51 -19.47 1.83 5.84
N GLY A 52 -19.75 3.07 5.43
CA GLY A 52 -20.19 4.13 6.35
C GLY A 52 -19.12 4.57 7.35
N GLU A 53 -19.43 5.53 8.21
CA GLU A 53 -18.43 6.23 9.05
C GLU A 53 -17.77 5.32 10.08
N GLU A 54 -18.51 4.33 10.60
CA GLU A 54 -18.01 3.39 11.61
C GLU A 54 -16.86 2.55 11.08
N MET A 55 -16.90 2.13 9.81
CA MET A 55 -15.95 1.18 9.23
C MET A 55 -15.11 1.76 8.09
N ARG A 56 -15.51 2.84 7.42
CA ARG A 56 -14.76 3.35 6.27
C ARG A 56 -13.34 3.74 6.64
N TYR A 57 -12.46 3.54 5.66
CA TYR A 57 -11.07 3.97 5.64
C TYR A 57 -10.22 3.45 6.80
N LYS A 58 -10.50 2.26 7.30
CA LYS A 58 -9.68 1.62 8.34
C LYS A 58 -9.60 0.10 8.16
N VAL A 59 -8.55 -0.50 8.73
CA VAL A 59 -8.50 -1.94 9.00
C VAL A 59 -9.11 -2.15 10.38
N LYS A 60 -10.18 -2.95 10.47
CA LYS A 60 -10.90 -3.16 11.74
C LYS A 60 -10.91 -4.63 12.17
N PHE A 61 -11.04 -5.53 11.21
CA PHE A 61 -11.16 -6.96 11.47
C PHE A 61 -9.95 -7.70 10.92
N TYR A 62 -9.66 -8.84 11.52
CA TYR A 62 -8.64 -9.76 11.07
C TYR A 62 -9.07 -11.22 11.25
N ALA A 63 -8.35 -12.14 10.63
CA ALA A 63 -8.53 -13.58 10.84
C ALA A 63 -7.22 -14.33 10.60
N LYS A 64 -7.01 -15.42 11.35
CA LYS A 64 -5.94 -16.38 11.05
C LYS A 64 -6.30 -17.21 9.82
N VAL A 65 -5.34 -17.41 8.93
CA VAL A 65 -5.47 -18.24 7.73
C VAL A 65 -5.35 -19.71 8.11
N LYS A 66 -6.33 -20.51 7.71
CA LYS A 66 -6.36 -21.97 7.91
C LYS A 66 -5.65 -22.70 6.77
N LYS A 67 -5.92 -22.30 5.52
CA LYS A 67 -5.29 -22.82 4.30
C LYS A 67 -5.49 -21.86 3.14
N VAL A 68 -4.65 -21.98 2.13
CA VAL A 68 -4.74 -21.22 0.88
C VAL A 68 -4.81 -22.17 -0.31
N ASN A 69 -5.86 -22.04 -1.11
CA ASN A 69 -6.01 -22.75 -2.38
C ASN A 69 -5.77 -21.79 -3.55
N VAL A 70 -5.45 -22.34 -4.72
CA VAL A 70 -5.55 -21.63 -6.00
C VAL A 70 -6.75 -22.22 -6.74
N VAL A 71 -7.69 -21.36 -7.10
CA VAL A 71 -8.95 -21.74 -7.79
C VAL A 71 -9.25 -20.72 -8.87
N LYS A 72 -10.07 -21.08 -9.85
CA LYS A 72 -10.58 -20.12 -10.83
C LYS A 72 -11.63 -19.21 -10.21
N ARG A 73 -11.79 -18.00 -10.74
CA ARG A 73 -12.87 -17.07 -10.31
C ARG A 73 -14.25 -17.70 -10.43
N ILE A 74 -14.50 -18.44 -11.50
CA ILE A 74 -15.80 -19.09 -11.74
C ILE A 74 -16.16 -20.13 -10.66
N GLU A 75 -15.17 -20.71 -9.98
CA GLU A 75 -15.42 -21.62 -8.84
C GLU A 75 -15.81 -20.85 -7.58
N LEU A 76 -15.32 -19.62 -7.42
CA LEU A 76 -15.67 -18.72 -6.30
C LEU A 76 -17.03 -18.05 -6.48
N PHE A 77 -17.37 -17.72 -7.73
CA PHE A 77 -18.60 -17.01 -8.12
C PHE A 77 -19.24 -17.70 -9.34
N PRO A 78 -19.90 -18.86 -9.15
CA PRO A 78 -20.51 -19.63 -10.24
C PRO A 78 -21.60 -18.88 -11.02
N GLU A 79 -22.20 -17.87 -10.40
CA GLU A 79 -23.19 -16.96 -10.99
C GLU A 79 -22.57 -15.92 -11.95
N GLU A 80 -21.26 -15.67 -11.88
CA GLU A 80 -20.55 -14.68 -12.70
C GLU A 80 -19.83 -15.30 -13.92
N LYS A 81 -20.48 -16.24 -14.64
CA LYS A 81 -19.85 -17.00 -15.73
C LYS A 81 -19.29 -16.13 -16.86
N GLU A 82 -19.99 -15.07 -17.24
CA GLU A 82 -19.60 -14.14 -18.32
C GLU A 82 -18.57 -13.08 -17.86
N HIS A 83 -18.05 -13.18 -16.64
CA HIS A 83 -17.08 -12.21 -16.15
C HIS A 83 -15.76 -12.34 -16.93
N LYS A 84 -15.17 -11.22 -17.36
CA LYS A 84 -13.88 -11.15 -18.10
C LYS A 84 -12.68 -11.86 -17.44
N ARG A 85 -12.84 -12.26 -16.17
CA ARG A 85 -11.83 -12.93 -15.35
C ARG A 85 -12.29 -14.29 -14.83
N ALA A 86 -13.39 -14.85 -15.36
CA ALA A 86 -13.97 -16.12 -14.90
C ALA A 86 -12.91 -17.24 -14.83
N ASP A 87 -12.04 -17.32 -15.84
CA ASP A 87 -10.97 -18.32 -15.94
C ASP A 87 -9.63 -17.94 -15.29
N LYS A 88 -9.55 -16.76 -14.66
CA LYS A 88 -8.31 -16.32 -14.01
C LYS A 88 -8.15 -16.98 -12.65
N ASP A 89 -6.90 -17.21 -12.26
CA ASP A 89 -6.54 -17.79 -10.97
C ASP A 89 -6.69 -16.78 -9.84
N TYR A 90 -7.25 -17.25 -8.74
CA TYR A 90 -7.42 -16.53 -7.49
C TYR A 90 -6.88 -17.35 -6.33
N PHE A 91 -6.22 -16.69 -5.40
CA PHE A 91 -6.00 -17.26 -4.09
C PHE A 91 -7.32 -17.26 -3.33
N GLN A 92 -7.72 -18.41 -2.81
CA GLN A 92 -8.82 -18.55 -1.85
C GLN A 92 -8.23 -18.85 -0.47
N PHE A 93 -8.33 -17.87 0.42
CA PHE A 93 -7.92 -17.98 1.81
C PHE A 93 -9.09 -18.49 2.63
N HIS A 94 -8.96 -19.68 3.22
CA HIS A 94 -9.90 -20.16 4.22
C HIS A 94 -9.47 -19.63 5.59
N LEU A 95 -10.44 -19.16 6.37
CA LEU A 95 -10.20 -18.38 7.58
C LEU A 95 -10.73 -19.13 8.81
N TRP A 96 -10.06 -18.89 9.94
CA TRP A 96 -10.64 -19.16 11.25
C TRP A 96 -11.70 -18.10 11.59
N LYS A 97 -12.05 -17.97 12.87
CA LYS A 97 -12.97 -16.93 13.34
C LYS A 97 -12.47 -15.55 12.91
N ILE A 98 -13.40 -14.69 12.50
CA ILE A 98 -13.13 -13.28 12.22
C ILE A 98 -13.19 -12.55 13.56
N GLU A 99 -12.16 -11.77 13.87
CA GLU A 99 -11.99 -11.08 15.15
C GLU A 99 -11.76 -9.59 14.92
N GLU A 100 -12.12 -8.76 15.89
CA GLU A 100 -11.78 -7.34 15.88
C GLU A 100 -10.34 -7.14 16.31
N LEU A 101 -9.64 -6.24 15.64
CA LEU A 101 -8.33 -5.77 16.10
C LEU A 101 -8.50 -5.03 17.44
N PRO A 102 -7.53 -5.13 18.37
CA PRO A 102 -7.57 -4.37 19.62
C PRO A 102 -7.70 -2.86 19.41
N LYS A 103 -7.11 -2.36 18.31
CA LYS A 103 -7.22 -0.97 17.85
C LYS A 103 -7.42 -0.97 16.33
N PRO A 104 -8.44 -0.27 15.79
CA PRO A 104 -8.59 -0.12 14.36
C PRO A 104 -7.45 0.75 13.79
N ILE A 105 -7.04 0.44 12.55
CA ILE A 105 -5.90 1.10 11.88
C ILE A 105 -6.45 2.04 10.80
N PRO A 106 -6.60 3.35 11.08
CA PRO A 106 -7.16 4.32 10.15
C PRO A 106 -6.21 4.68 9.00
N SER A 107 -6.80 5.07 7.88
CA SER A 107 -6.15 5.80 6.79
C SER A 107 -6.45 7.28 6.96
N PHE A 108 -5.46 8.08 7.35
CA PHE A 108 -5.67 9.51 7.56
C PHE A 108 -5.89 10.30 6.27
N ARG A 109 -5.39 9.78 5.14
CA ARG A 109 -5.64 10.31 3.80
C ARG A 109 -6.28 9.26 2.92
N TRP A 110 -7.13 9.72 2.00
CA TRP A 110 -7.69 8.84 0.99
C TRP A 110 -6.59 8.38 0.05
N ARG A 111 -6.53 7.08 -0.18
CA ARG A 111 -5.61 6.46 -1.14
C ARG A 111 -6.22 5.19 -1.70
N ARG A 112 -5.77 4.80 -2.87
CA ARG A 112 -6.13 3.50 -3.45
C ARG A 112 -5.34 2.41 -2.75
N ILE A 113 -6.04 1.51 -2.06
CA ILE A 113 -5.47 0.30 -1.44
C ILE A 113 -6.05 -0.91 -2.15
N VAL A 114 -5.19 -1.82 -2.61
CA VAL A 114 -5.61 -3.11 -3.17
C VAL A 114 -5.26 -4.20 -2.17
N HIS A 115 -3.98 -4.29 -1.83
CA HIS A 115 -3.45 -5.16 -0.79
C HIS A 115 -2.22 -4.50 -0.17
N ILE A 116 -1.93 -4.86 1.09
CA ILE A 116 -0.74 -4.41 1.81
C ILE A 116 -0.05 -5.65 2.36
N PRO A 117 1.10 -6.07 1.79
CA PRO A 117 1.98 -7.05 2.42
C PRO A 117 2.45 -6.49 3.75
N THR A 118 2.28 -7.27 4.81
CA THR A 118 2.60 -6.85 6.18
C THR A 118 3.07 -8.04 7.01
N SER A 119 3.21 -7.85 8.31
CA SER A 119 3.48 -8.91 9.27
C SER A 119 2.43 -8.90 10.39
N CYS A 120 2.32 -10.00 11.11
CA CYS A 120 1.45 -10.10 12.28
C CYS A 120 1.78 -8.98 13.27
N GLU A 121 3.07 -8.77 13.55
CA GLU A 121 3.51 -7.74 14.49
C GLU A 121 3.04 -6.34 14.07
N LYS A 122 3.20 -5.98 12.78
CA LYS A 122 2.69 -4.70 12.24
C LYS A 122 1.16 -4.63 12.29
N LEU A 123 0.45 -5.72 11.96
CA LEU A 123 -1.01 -5.75 11.99
C LEU A 123 -1.60 -5.47 13.39
N PHE A 124 -0.90 -5.86 14.46
CA PHE A 124 -1.37 -5.65 15.84
C PHE A 124 -0.82 -4.39 16.52
N SER A 125 0.22 -3.76 15.96
CA SER A 125 0.87 -2.57 16.55
C SER A 125 0.75 -1.29 15.73
N ALA A 126 0.33 -1.36 14.47
CA ALA A 126 0.19 -0.21 13.59
C ALA A 126 -0.79 0.83 14.16
N GLU A 127 -0.41 2.10 14.07
CA GLU A 127 -1.26 3.23 14.48
C GLU A 127 -2.07 3.76 13.29
N GLU A 128 -1.52 3.62 12.08
CA GLU A 128 -2.17 4.00 10.84
C GLU A 128 -1.76 3.10 9.65
N ILE A 129 -2.41 3.29 8.49
CA ILE A 129 -2.15 2.48 7.29
C ILE A 129 -0.68 2.49 6.85
N ASN A 130 0.04 3.61 6.99
CA ASN A 130 1.44 3.68 6.59
C ASN A 130 2.35 2.74 7.41
N ASP A 131 1.99 2.42 8.66
CA ASP A 131 2.78 1.51 9.51
C ASP A 131 2.69 0.05 9.04
N LEU A 132 1.67 -0.30 8.23
CA LEU A 132 1.43 -1.67 7.78
C LEU A 132 2.42 -2.15 6.72
N TYR A 133 2.93 -1.28 5.85
CA TYR A 133 3.73 -1.72 4.71
C TYR A 133 5.02 -2.42 5.15
N ASP A 134 5.20 -3.68 4.74
CA ASP A 134 6.49 -4.39 4.81
C ASP A 134 7.31 -4.11 3.55
N ALA A 135 7.87 -2.90 3.50
CA ALA A 135 8.63 -2.39 2.37
C ALA A 135 10.10 -2.85 2.36
N SER A 136 10.86 -2.41 1.36
CA SER A 136 12.31 -2.63 1.34
C SER A 136 13.01 -2.01 2.57
N PRO A 137 14.19 -2.52 2.99
CA PRO A 137 14.95 -1.90 4.08
C PRO A 137 15.28 -0.42 3.87
N LEU A 138 15.43 0.01 2.61
CA LEU A 138 15.68 1.40 2.25
C LEU A 138 14.44 2.27 2.50
N GLU A 139 13.28 1.83 2.02
CA GLU A 139 12.00 2.50 2.27
C GLU A 139 11.69 2.54 3.78
N GLU A 140 11.87 1.43 4.51
CA GLU A 140 11.63 1.42 5.96
C GLU A 140 12.51 2.44 6.69
N LYS A 141 13.80 2.51 6.34
CA LYS A 141 14.73 3.49 6.92
C LYS A 141 14.32 4.93 6.60
N MET A 142 13.92 5.19 5.35
CA MET A 142 13.42 6.50 4.93
C MET A 142 12.15 6.88 5.70
N TYR A 143 11.20 5.96 5.81
CA TYR A 143 9.92 6.18 6.50
C TYR A 143 10.11 6.48 8.00
N LEU A 144 10.96 5.72 8.70
CA LEU A 144 11.23 5.95 10.11
C LEU A 144 11.89 7.32 10.37
N GLU A 145 12.81 7.74 9.48
CA GLU A 145 13.41 9.07 9.59
C GLU A 145 12.41 10.19 9.22
N MET A 146 11.48 9.96 8.30
CA MET A 146 10.35 10.87 8.04
C MET A 146 9.46 11.02 9.28
N LYS A 147 9.06 9.90 9.93
CA LYS A 147 8.27 9.93 11.17
C LYS A 147 8.99 10.71 12.27
N LYS A 148 10.29 10.46 12.47
CA LYS A 148 11.12 11.16 13.47
C LYS A 148 11.15 12.68 13.26
N ARG A 149 11.05 13.13 12.01
CA ARG A 149 11.05 14.54 11.61
C ARG A 149 9.65 15.12 11.44
N GLU A 150 8.62 14.37 11.81
CA GLU A 150 7.21 14.77 11.68
C GLU A 150 6.81 15.10 10.22
N ILE A 151 7.49 14.50 9.25
CA ILE A 151 7.15 14.62 7.83
C ILE A 151 6.07 13.59 7.51
N THR A 152 4.86 14.07 7.23
CA THR A 152 3.74 13.20 6.87
C THR A 152 3.88 12.73 5.41
N ALA A 153 3.95 11.42 5.22
CA ALA A 153 4.16 10.79 3.92
C ALA A 153 3.22 9.59 3.74
N GLU A 154 2.66 9.45 2.55
CA GLU A 154 1.91 8.27 2.12
C GLU A 154 2.83 7.26 1.45
N ARG A 155 2.98 6.09 2.06
CA ARG A 155 3.72 4.96 1.47
C ARG A 155 2.94 4.28 0.34
N GLN A 156 3.67 3.82 -0.67
CA GLN A 156 3.13 3.09 -1.83
C GLN A 156 1.91 3.80 -2.44
N PHE A 157 2.04 5.10 -2.66
CA PHE A 157 0.93 5.96 -3.04
C PHE A 157 0.65 5.84 -4.54
N TYR A 158 -0.55 5.39 -4.89
CA TYR A 158 -0.98 5.33 -6.29
C TYR A 158 -1.53 6.67 -6.76
N VAL A 159 -0.88 7.26 -7.75
CA VAL A 159 -1.34 8.46 -8.45
C VAL A 159 -1.74 8.12 -9.89
N LYS A 160 -2.86 8.70 -10.34
CA LYS A 160 -3.27 8.64 -11.74
C LYS A 160 -2.72 9.86 -12.47
N VAL A 161 -1.92 9.63 -13.50
CA VAL A 161 -1.34 10.67 -14.35
C VAL A 161 -1.75 10.37 -15.79
N GLY A 162 -2.57 11.26 -16.37
CA GLY A 162 -3.21 11.00 -17.67
C GLY A 162 -3.95 9.66 -17.70
N ARG A 163 -3.46 8.73 -18.53
CA ARG A 163 -4.01 7.36 -18.69
C ARG A 163 -3.26 6.30 -17.88
N LYS A 164 -2.17 6.65 -17.22
CA LYS A 164 -1.31 5.72 -16.47
C LYS A 164 -1.54 5.86 -14.96
N PHE A 165 -1.19 4.79 -14.24
CA PHE A 165 -1.10 4.81 -12.78
C PHE A 165 0.36 4.58 -12.39
N TYR A 166 0.88 5.43 -11.53
CA TYR A 166 2.20 5.29 -10.92
C TYR A 166 2.03 4.97 -9.45
N CYS A 167 2.80 3.99 -8.96
CA CYS A 167 3.01 3.80 -7.53
C CYS A 167 4.26 4.60 -7.15
N LEU A 168 4.12 5.47 -6.17
CA LEU A 168 5.19 6.26 -5.59
C LEU A 168 5.64 5.58 -4.30
N ASP A 169 6.94 5.53 -4.02
CA ASP A 169 7.41 4.98 -2.75
C ASP A 169 6.88 5.83 -1.57
N PHE A 170 7.00 7.16 -1.69
CA PHE A 170 6.48 8.13 -0.74
C PHE A 170 5.85 9.34 -1.43
N GLY A 171 4.55 9.56 -1.19
CA GLY A 171 3.87 10.79 -1.55
C GLY A 171 3.81 11.79 -0.40
N ILE A 172 4.45 12.95 -0.55
CA ILE A 172 4.38 14.07 0.40
C ILE A 172 3.55 15.20 -0.22
N PHE A 173 2.55 15.68 0.50
CA PHE A 173 1.61 16.67 0.00
C PHE A 173 1.92 18.04 0.60
N CYS A 174 2.29 19.00 -0.23
CA CYS A 174 2.61 20.37 0.17
C CYS A 174 1.56 21.36 -0.34
N LYS A 175 1.66 22.63 0.05
CA LYS A 175 0.65 23.65 -0.28
C LYS A 175 0.65 24.08 -1.74
N LYS A 176 1.83 24.11 -2.37
CA LYS A 176 2.03 24.59 -3.75
C LYS A 176 2.29 23.46 -4.76
N GLY A 177 2.28 22.20 -4.31
CA GLY A 177 2.56 21.04 -5.14
C GLY A 177 2.76 19.79 -4.29
N ASN A 178 3.02 18.66 -4.94
CA ASN A 178 3.29 17.39 -4.28
C ASN A 178 4.74 16.98 -4.52
N MET A 179 5.25 16.08 -3.68
CA MET A 179 6.58 15.52 -3.82
C MET A 179 6.52 14.00 -3.81
N ASP A 180 7.22 13.41 -4.78
CA ASP A 180 7.52 11.99 -4.85
C ASP A 180 8.95 11.79 -4.32
N VAL A 181 9.12 10.92 -3.32
CA VAL A 181 10.44 10.49 -2.85
C VAL A 181 10.61 9.01 -3.14
N GLU A 182 11.57 8.68 -4.00
CA GLU A 182 11.84 7.32 -4.49
C GLU A 182 13.14 6.77 -3.87
N CYS A 183 13.10 5.51 -3.44
CA CYS A 183 14.20 4.79 -2.80
C CYS A 183 14.78 3.74 -3.76
N ASP A 184 15.82 4.13 -4.50
CA ASP A 184 16.40 3.26 -5.51
C ASP A 184 17.40 2.26 -4.94
N GLY A 185 17.06 0.99 -5.05
CA GLY A 185 18.04 -0.07 -4.99
C GLY A 185 18.96 0.02 -6.20
N GLU A 186 20.28 0.08 -5.98
CA GLU A 186 21.32 0.26 -7.01
C GLU A 186 21.29 -0.79 -8.16
N LYS A 187 20.48 -1.84 -8.05
CA LYS A 187 20.45 -2.98 -8.98
C LYS A 187 19.63 -2.76 -10.26
N TYR A 188 18.90 -1.66 -10.44
CA TYR A 188 17.91 -1.53 -11.53
C TYR A 188 18.21 -0.50 -12.63
N HIS A 189 19.29 0.28 -12.56
CA HIS A 189 19.47 1.45 -13.47
C HIS A 189 20.50 1.29 -14.61
N ILE A 190 21.05 0.09 -14.87
CA ILE A 190 22.16 -0.06 -15.83
C ILE A 190 21.67 -0.38 -17.26
N LEU A 191 20.37 -0.59 -17.48
CA LEU A 191 19.83 -0.85 -18.82
C LEU A 191 19.36 0.47 -19.49
N PRO A 192 19.82 0.81 -20.71
CA PRO A 192 19.42 2.04 -21.40
C PRO A 192 17.89 2.24 -21.53
N GLY A 193 17.14 1.16 -21.69
CA GLY A 193 15.67 1.20 -21.75
C GLY A 193 14.98 1.52 -20.41
N ALA A 194 15.66 1.34 -19.27
CA ALA A 194 15.15 1.74 -17.97
C ALA A 194 15.24 3.26 -17.78
N LEU A 195 16.37 3.87 -18.21
CA LEU A 195 16.59 5.32 -18.10
C LEU A 195 15.57 6.13 -18.91
N ALA A 196 15.22 5.68 -20.12
CA ALA A 196 14.21 6.34 -20.95
C ALA A 196 12.82 6.32 -20.27
N LYS A 197 12.45 5.18 -19.68
CA LYS A 197 11.18 5.01 -18.96
C LYS A 197 11.13 5.86 -17.68
N ASP A 198 12.23 5.92 -16.94
CA ASP A 198 12.33 6.75 -15.72
C ASP A 198 12.22 8.23 -16.07
N ARG A 199 12.85 8.67 -17.17
CA ARG A 199 12.72 10.04 -17.67
C ARG A 199 11.28 10.37 -18.09
N GLU A 200 10.61 9.47 -18.82
CA GLU A 200 9.21 9.64 -19.20
C GLU A 200 8.31 9.73 -17.95
N ARG A 201 8.48 8.81 -16.99
CA ARG A 201 7.77 8.83 -15.69
C ARG A 201 7.95 10.16 -14.97
N ASN A 202 9.19 10.65 -14.86
CA ASN A 202 9.48 11.89 -14.15
C ASN A 202 8.84 13.10 -14.85
N ASN A 203 8.96 13.18 -16.18
CA ASN A 203 8.33 14.26 -16.95
C ASN A 203 6.80 14.25 -16.78
N GLU A 204 6.18 13.07 -16.84
CA GLU A 204 4.74 12.92 -16.62
C GLU A 204 4.35 13.38 -15.21
N LEU A 205 5.02 12.88 -14.16
CA LEU A 205 4.75 13.29 -12.77
C LEU A 205 4.91 14.81 -12.58
N THR A 206 6.00 15.38 -13.07
CA THR A 206 6.26 16.83 -12.99
C THR A 206 5.22 17.65 -13.73
N SER A 207 4.75 17.21 -14.90
CA SER A 207 3.67 17.90 -15.62
C SER A 207 2.34 17.92 -14.86
N PHE A 208 2.16 17.02 -13.87
CA PHE A 208 1.01 16.96 -12.97
C PHE A 208 1.30 17.53 -11.56
N GLY A 209 2.37 18.33 -11.41
CA GLY A 209 2.68 19.05 -10.17
C GLY A 209 3.42 18.24 -9.11
N TRP A 210 4.08 17.14 -9.50
CA TRP A 210 4.95 16.37 -8.62
C TRP A 210 6.42 16.74 -8.79
N CYS A 211 7.06 17.18 -7.72
CA CYS A 211 8.51 17.25 -7.65
C CYS A 211 9.06 15.87 -7.29
N VAL A 212 9.95 15.31 -8.12
CA VAL A 212 10.50 13.96 -7.90
C VAL A 212 11.91 14.07 -7.32
N LEU A 213 12.13 13.46 -6.16
CA LEU A 213 13.45 13.23 -5.58
C LEU A 213 13.72 11.73 -5.52
N ARG A 214 14.92 11.33 -5.95
CA ARG A 214 15.30 9.92 -6.07
C ARG A 214 16.63 9.74 -5.35
N PHE A 215 16.67 8.80 -4.42
CA PHE A 215 17.83 8.55 -3.57
C PHE A 215 18.32 7.14 -3.75
N SER A 216 19.61 6.99 -4.04
CA SER A 216 20.27 5.69 -4.11
C SER A 216 20.35 5.01 -2.74
N GLY A 217 20.47 3.68 -2.76
CA GLY A 217 20.75 2.90 -1.56
C GLY A 217 21.99 3.39 -0.80
N LYS A 218 23.05 3.82 -1.49
CA LYS A 218 24.22 4.43 -0.86
C LYS A 218 23.90 5.74 -0.14
N GLU A 219 23.15 6.65 -0.78
CA GLU A 219 22.74 7.92 -0.14
C GLU A 219 21.90 7.67 1.10
N ILE A 220 20.91 6.78 1.03
CA ILE A 220 20.03 6.43 2.16
C ILE A 220 20.82 5.74 3.29
N ASN A 221 21.79 4.88 2.95
CA ASN A 221 22.55 4.16 3.95
C ASN A 221 23.61 5.02 4.65
N GLN A 222 24.36 5.80 3.87
CA GLN A 222 25.55 6.51 4.36
C GLN A 222 25.29 7.98 4.71
N THR A 223 24.35 8.63 4.00
CA THR A 223 24.17 10.08 4.08
C THR A 223 22.69 10.48 4.20
N ILE A 224 21.89 9.73 4.97
CA ILE A 224 20.45 9.98 5.10
C ILE A 224 20.12 11.43 5.49
N LYS A 225 20.94 12.04 6.36
CA LYS A 225 20.80 13.46 6.74
C LYS A 225 20.83 14.40 5.52
N ASN A 226 21.69 14.12 4.53
CA ASN A 226 21.78 14.91 3.31
C ASN A 226 20.55 14.71 2.41
N CYS A 227 19.95 13.51 2.40
CA CYS A 227 18.67 13.27 1.73
C CYS A 227 17.58 14.17 2.35
N PHE A 228 17.51 14.21 3.68
CA PHE A 228 16.51 15.04 4.37
C PHE A 228 16.74 16.54 4.21
N ILE A 229 17.99 17.02 4.11
CA ILE A 229 18.26 18.43 3.74
C ILE A 229 17.60 18.77 2.39
N LYS A 230 17.69 17.88 1.40
CA LYS A 230 17.06 18.07 0.09
C LYS A 230 15.52 17.99 0.18
N ILE A 231 14.99 17.01 0.92
CA ILE A 231 13.54 16.84 1.13
C ILE A 231 12.95 18.08 1.81
N GLU A 232 13.51 18.50 2.95
CA GLU A 232 13.02 19.64 3.74
C GLU A 232 13.10 20.96 2.96
N ARG A 233 14.21 21.18 2.23
CA ARG A 233 14.33 22.33 1.32
C ARG A 233 13.23 22.32 0.26
N THR A 234 12.97 21.17 -0.33
CA THR A 234 11.94 21.04 -1.39
C THR A 234 10.53 21.21 -0.80
N ILE A 235 10.26 20.69 0.39
CA ILE A 235 9.02 20.95 1.14
C ILE A 235 8.85 22.46 1.36
N GLY A 236 9.91 23.17 1.78
CA GLY A 236 9.91 24.62 1.96
C GLY A 236 9.57 25.37 0.67
N ASN A 237 10.22 25.00 -0.45
CA ASN A 237 9.93 25.57 -1.77
C ASN A 237 8.48 25.35 -2.21
N LEU A 238 7.90 24.19 -1.85
CA LEU A 238 6.51 23.84 -2.11
C LEU A 238 5.53 24.43 -1.07
N GLY A 239 5.96 25.37 -0.22
CA GLY A 239 5.10 26.10 0.72
C GLY A 239 4.79 25.36 2.02
N GLY A 240 5.56 24.32 2.35
CA GLY A 240 5.37 23.49 3.53
C GLY A 240 4.33 22.38 3.35
N ILE A 241 4.29 21.44 4.29
CA ILE A 241 3.34 20.32 4.31
C ILE A 241 1.91 20.83 4.42
N SER A 242 1.02 20.27 3.61
CA SER A 242 -0.41 20.53 3.65
C SER A 242 -1.06 19.80 4.82
N LYS A 243 -1.99 20.47 5.53
CA LYS A 243 -2.77 19.81 6.58
C LYS A 243 -3.49 18.59 6.01
N ILE A 244 -3.41 17.47 6.72
CA ILE A 244 -4.19 16.28 6.38
C ILE A 244 -5.66 16.63 6.60
N LYS A 245 -6.46 16.58 5.54
CA LYS A 245 -7.91 16.52 5.68
C LYS A 245 -8.24 15.11 6.13
N VAL A 246 -8.37 14.91 7.44
CA VAL A 246 -8.82 13.65 8.00
C VAL A 246 -10.13 13.30 7.30
N LEU A 247 -10.22 12.07 6.80
CA LEU A 247 -11.44 11.56 6.21
C LEU A 247 -12.44 11.38 7.34
N THR A 248 -13.19 12.44 7.67
CA THR A 248 -14.43 12.33 8.45
C THR A 248 -15.35 11.41 7.69
#